data_AF-A0AAV5BZJ7-F1
#
_entry.id   AF-A0AAV5BZJ7-F1
#
_cell.length_a   1.000
_cell.length_b   1.000
_cell.length_c   1.000
_cell.angle_alpha   90.00
_cell.angle_beta   90.00
_cell.angle_gamma   90.00
#
_symmetry.space_group_name_H-M   'P 1'
#
loop_
_entity.id
_entity.type
_entity.pdbx_description
1 polymer ?
#
loop_
_entity_poly.entity_id
_entity_poly.type
_entity_poly.pdbx_seq_one_letter_code
_entity_poly.pdbx_strand_id
1 'polypeptide(L)'
;MDGFRLLNPELLDCKFGAKIELEKCYKNMLDESMTQFNQELIPLEARIAVLKHLMLSTDAQIPNVGPPINQRNRGVQHTLYPNPPFPENPKYYYGNEDQRVQFQAPYNSQEDRHAAVSRDKRAQRAFWNASLRLLEVKKSVLEKKKIELERSLKEEFQKVMEDQSDLGVGYANYRFYHLE
;
A
#
# COMPACT_ATOMS: atom_id res chain seq x y z
N MET A 1 64.50 -8.59 -9.80
CA MET A 1 63.07 -8.68 -9.47
C MET A 1 62.81 -7.57 -8.46
N ASP A 2 62.26 -6.47 -8.92
CA ASP A 2 61.96 -5.33 -8.05
C ASP A 2 60.62 -5.63 -7.36
N GLY A 3 60.69 -6.05 -6.10
CA GLY A 3 59.51 -6.21 -5.25
C GLY A 3 58.92 -4.85 -4.88
N PHE A 4 57.61 -4.81 -4.65
CA PHE A 4 56.95 -3.59 -4.14
C PHE A 4 57.19 -3.48 -2.62
N ARG A 5 57.38 -2.26 -2.12
CA ARG A 5 57.57 -1.99 -0.69
C ARG A 5 56.26 -1.53 -0.08
N LEU A 6 55.62 -2.39 0.72
CA LEU A 6 54.47 -2.01 1.52
C LEU A 6 54.94 -1.27 2.77
N LEU A 7 54.66 0.04 2.83
CA LEU A 7 55.20 0.92 3.89
C LEU A 7 54.46 0.80 5.23
N ASN A 8 53.21 0.30 5.23
CA ASN A 8 52.39 0.16 6.43
C ASN A 8 51.38 -1.01 6.27
N PRO A 9 51.80 -2.25 6.56
CA PRO A 9 50.93 -3.42 6.42
C PRO A 9 49.74 -3.40 7.38
N GLU A 10 49.91 -2.89 8.60
CA GLU A 10 48.85 -2.84 9.62
C GLU A 10 47.69 -1.93 9.17
N LEU A 11 48.00 -0.80 8.52
CA LEU A 11 46.99 0.09 7.96
C LEU A 11 46.22 -0.55 6.80
N LEU A 12 46.89 -1.38 5.99
CA LEU A 12 46.23 -2.12 4.92
C LEU A 12 45.24 -3.14 5.48
N ASP A 13 45.65 -3.91 6.49
CA ASP A 13 44.79 -4.89 7.17
C ASP A 13 43.56 -4.21 7.80
N CYS A 14 43.76 -3.04 8.41
CA CYS A 14 42.66 -2.24 8.97
C CYS A 14 41.65 -1.80 7.88
N LYS A 15 42.16 -1.31 6.74
CA LYS A 15 41.31 -0.87 5.60
C LYS A 15 40.59 -2.04 4.94
N PHE A 16 41.25 -3.21 4.86
CA PHE A 16 40.62 -4.43 4.37
C PHE A 16 39.52 -4.93 5.32
N GLY A 17 39.76 -4.88 6.64
CA GLY A 17 38.74 -5.15 7.65
C GLY A 17 37.54 -4.19 7.55
N ALA A 18 37.80 -2.90 7.36
CA ALA A 18 36.75 -1.90 7.15
C ALA A 18 35.91 -2.19 5.89
N LYS A 19 36.55 -2.62 4.81
CA LYS A 19 35.86 -3.08 3.58
C LYS A 19 34.91 -4.25 3.85
N ILE A 20 35.37 -5.28 4.55
CA ILE A 20 34.53 -6.47 4.86
C ILE A 20 33.31 -6.07 5.69
N GLU A 21 33.50 -5.26 6.73
CA GLU A 21 32.39 -4.82 7.57
C GLU A 21 31.43 -3.90 6.79
N LEU A 22 31.94 -3.06 5.89
CA LEU A 22 31.10 -2.24 5.02
C LEU A 22 30.25 -3.10 4.07
N GLU A 23 30.83 -4.12 3.43
CA GLU A 23 30.08 -5.08 2.59
C GLU A 23 28.97 -5.80 3.37
N LYS A 24 29.26 -6.19 4.61
CA LYS A 24 28.30 -6.84 5.50
C LYS A 24 27.19 -5.90 5.93
N CYS A 25 27.52 -4.69 6.37
CA CYS A 25 26.54 -3.67 6.74
C CYS A 25 25.62 -3.33 5.58
N TYR A 26 26.19 -3.17 4.38
CA TYR A 26 25.43 -2.91 3.16
C TYR A 26 24.44 -4.04 2.84
N LYS A 27 24.89 -5.30 2.84
CA LYS A 27 24.02 -6.45 2.59
C LYS A 27 22.85 -6.51 3.56
N ASN A 28 23.14 -6.38 4.87
CA ASN A 28 22.10 -6.39 5.89
C ASN A 28 21.08 -5.26 5.69
N MET A 29 21.55 -4.04 5.45
CA MET A 29 20.69 -2.88 5.24
C MET A 29 19.83 -3.00 3.97
N LEU A 30 20.39 -3.55 2.88
CA LEU A 30 19.63 -3.84 1.66
C LEU A 30 18.58 -4.92 1.90
N ASP A 31 18.93 -6.02 2.56
CA ASP A 31 18.03 -7.14 2.83
C ASP A 31 16.87 -6.73 3.75
N GLU A 32 17.15 -5.93 4.78
CA GLU A 32 16.13 -5.33 5.65
C GLU A 32 15.18 -4.43 4.86
N SER A 33 15.73 -3.57 3.99
CA SER A 33 14.94 -2.69 3.13
C SER A 33 14.02 -3.48 2.18
N MET A 34 14.54 -4.54 1.56
CA MET A 34 13.76 -5.41 0.67
C MET A 34 12.68 -6.19 1.43
N THR A 35 12.99 -6.61 2.66
CA THR A 35 12.04 -7.28 3.55
C THR A 35 10.87 -6.37 3.90
N GLN A 36 11.12 -5.09 4.22
CA GLN A 36 10.07 -4.11 4.51
C GLN A 36 9.13 -3.93 3.31
N PHE A 37 9.66 -3.80 2.09
CA PHE A 37 8.82 -3.75 0.89
C PHE A 37 7.98 -5.01 0.71
N ASN A 38 8.56 -6.20 0.93
CA ASN A 38 7.83 -7.46 0.81
C ASN A 38 6.71 -7.60 1.86
N GLN A 39 6.96 -7.15 3.10
CA GLN A 39 5.96 -7.13 4.16
C GLN A 39 4.75 -6.24 3.82
N GLU A 40 4.95 -5.19 3.00
CA GLU A 40 3.83 -4.36 2.52
C GLU A 40 3.19 -4.90 1.23
N LEU A 41 3.99 -5.39 0.27
CA LEU A 41 3.51 -5.88 -1.02
C LEU A 41 2.71 -7.18 -0.90
N ILE A 42 3.13 -8.15 -0.10
CA ILE A 42 2.47 -9.47 -0.01
C ILE A 42 1.01 -9.34 0.48
N PRO A 43 0.70 -8.63 1.59
CA PRO A 43 -0.68 -8.44 2.01
C PRO A 43 -1.51 -7.63 1.00
N LEU A 44 -0.86 -6.69 0.30
CA LEU A 44 -1.52 -5.88 -0.71
C LEU A 44 -1.96 -6.73 -1.91
N GLU A 45 -1.11 -7.62 -2.39
CA GLU A 45 -1.41 -8.57 -3.46
C GLU A 45 -2.53 -9.53 -3.06
N ALA A 46 -2.50 -10.05 -1.83
CA ALA A 46 -3.56 -10.89 -1.31
C ALA A 46 -4.92 -10.16 -1.31
N ARG A 47 -4.96 -8.89 -0.86
CA ARG A 47 -6.18 -8.06 -0.90
C ARG A 47 -6.67 -7.79 -2.32
N ILE A 48 -5.77 -7.50 -3.24
CA ILE A 48 -6.09 -7.34 -4.67
C ILE A 48 -6.70 -8.62 -5.24
N ALA A 49 -6.12 -9.79 -4.93
CA ALA A 49 -6.64 -11.08 -5.38
C ALA A 49 -8.06 -11.35 -4.85
N VAL A 50 -8.30 -11.07 -3.57
CA VAL A 50 -9.64 -11.18 -2.96
C VAL A 50 -10.63 -10.26 -3.67
N LEU A 51 -10.28 -9.00 -3.92
CA LEU A 51 -11.18 -8.06 -4.62
C LEU A 51 -11.45 -8.49 -6.06
N LYS A 52 -10.45 -9.00 -6.79
CA LYS A 52 -10.62 -9.55 -8.14
C LYS A 52 -11.59 -10.73 -8.12
N HIS A 53 -11.49 -11.61 -7.13
CA HIS A 53 -12.44 -12.70 -6.94
C HIS A 53 -13.86 -12.20 -6.63
N LEU A 54 -14.01 -11.21 -5.73
CA LEU A 54 -15.31 -10.59 -5.42
C LEU A 54 -15.94 -9.93 -6.65
N MET A 55 -15.14 -9.32 -7.53
CA MET A 55 -15.63 -8.73 -8.77
C MET A 55 -16.25 -9.76 -9.73
N LEU A 56 -15.79 -11.02 -9.68
CA LEU A 56 -16.33 -12.13 -10.46
C LEU A 56 -17.60 -12.75 -9.84
N SER A 57 -17.97 -12.36 -8.62
CA SER A 57 -19.13 -12.91 -7.93
C SER A 57 -20.43 -12.53 -8.65
N THR A 58 -21.36 -13.48 -8.73
CA THR A 58 -22.74 -13.24 -9.16
C THR A 58 -23.51 -12.45 -8.10
N ASP A 59 -24.63 -11.83 -8.48
CA ASP A 59 -25.47 -11.09 -7.54
C ASP A 59 -25.99 -11.94 -6.37
N ALA A 60 -26.11 -13.26 -6.54
CA ALA A 60 -26.50 -14.17 -5.46
C ALA A 60 -25.39 -14.39 -4.42
N GLN A 61 -24.13 -14.23 -4.83
CA GLN A 61 -22.93 -14.41 -3.99
C GLN A 61 -22.51 -13.13 -3.27
N ILE A 62 -23.04 -11.97 -3.68
CA ILE A 62 -22.77 -10.69 -3.01
C ILE A 62 -23.43 -10.69 -1.63
N PRO A 63 -22.64 -10.54 -0.54
CA PRO A 63 -23.20 -10.53 0.81
C PRO A 63 -24.12 -9.34 1.03
N ASN A 64 -25.19 -9.53 1.77
CA ASN A 64 -26.01 -8.40 2.21
C ASN A 64 -25.29 -7.67 3.36
N VAL A 65 -24.69 -6.53 3.07
CA VAL A 65 -24.04 -5.66 4.05
C VAL A 65 -25.06 -4.61 4.49
N GLY A 66 -25.88 -4.96 5.48
CA GLY A 66 -26.87 -4.06 6.07
C GLY A 66 -28.04 -4.79 6.71
N PRO A 67 -28.97 -4.05 7.35
CA PRO A 67 -30.17 -4.64 7.93
C PRO A 67 -30.97 -5.44 6.88
N PRO A 68 -31.66 -6.52 7.28
CA PRO A 68 -32.64 -7.21 6.43
C PRO A 68 -33.64 -6.25 5.77
N ILE A 69 -34.09 -6.54 4.55
CA ILE A 69 -34.94 -5.61 3.79
C ILE A 69 -36.28 -5.28 4.48
N ASN A 70 -36.82 -6.24 5.23
CA ASN A 70 -38.01 -6.05 6.07
C ASN A 70 -37.74 -5.20 7.33
N GLN A 71 -36.48 -4.99 7.70
CA GLN A 71 -36.05 -4.07 8.76
C GLN A 71 -35.62 -2.71 8.21
N ARG A 72 -35.51 -2.57 6.89
CA ARG A 72 -35.31 -1.28 6.19
C ARG A 72 -36.62 -0.51 6.03
N ASN A 73 -37.54 -0.72 6.97
CA ASN A 73 -38.82 -0.05 7.10
C ASN A 73 -38.69 1.27 7.85
N ARG A 74 -37.57 1.99 7.71
CA ARG A 74 -37.56 3.41 8.03
C ARG A 74 -37.83 4.11 6.71
N GLY A 75 -39.12 4.28 6.43
CA GLY A 75 -39.62 5.23 5.45
C GLY A 75 -38.79 6.49 5.46
N VAL A 76 -38.61 7.10 4.30
CA VAL A 76 -37.85 8.34 4.22
C VAL A 76 -38.60 9.35 5.08
N GLN A 77 -38.06 9.67 6.25
CA GLN A 77 -38.52 10.82 7.01
C GLN A 77 -38.00 12.00 6.21
N HIS A 78 -38.81 12.52 5.29
CA HIS A 78 -38.49 13.75 4.60
C HIS A 78 -38.61 14.86 5.64
N THR A 79 -37.51 15.13 6.34
CA THR A 79 -37.34 16.38 7.06
C THR A 79 -37.01 17.44 6.04
N LEU A 80 -37.96 18.36 5.83
CA LEU A 80 -37.72 19.55 5.04
C LEU A 80 -36.87 20.50 5.90
N TYR A 81 -35.61 20.71 5.50
CA TYR A 81 -34.82 21.81 6.02
C TYR A 81 -35.17 23.06 5.21
N PRO A 82 -35.90 24.02 5.78
CA PRO A 82 -36.55 25.06 4.99
C PRO A 82 -35.57 26.08 4.41
N ASN A 83 -34.41 26.29 5.05
CA ASN A 83 -33.44 27.31 4.64
C ASN A 83 -31.99 26.78 4.75
N PRO A 84 -31.11 27.09 3.78
CA PRO A 84 -29.67 26.89 3.93
C PRO A 84 -29.07 27.85 4.98
N PRO A 85 -27.90 27.54 5.54
CA PRO A 85 -27.10 26.34 5.29
C PRO A 85 -27.69 25.10 5.95
N PHE A 86 -27.71 23.98 5.22
CA PHE A 86 -28.14 22.71 5.76
C PHE A 86 -27.09 22.16 6.74
N PRO A 87 -27.49 21.53 7.86
CA PRO A 87 -26.53 20.95 8.79
C PRO A 87 -25.79 19.79 8.13
N GLU A 88 -24.49 19.67 8.41
CA GLU A 88 -23.67 18.53 7.99
C GLU A 88 -24.23 17.19 8.49
N ASN A 89 -24.88 17.21 9.65
CA ASN A 89 -25.53 16.06 10.28
C ASN A 89 -27.05 16.32 10.42
N PRO A 90 -27.85 16.08 9.38
CA PRO A 90 -29.29 16.24 9.47
C PRO A 90 -29.87 15.25 10.49
N LYS A 91 -30.64 15.77 11.43
CA LYS A 91 -31.40 14.96 12.37
C LYS A 91 -32.58 14.31 11.65
N TYR A 92 -32.76 13.01 11.86
CA TYR A 92 -33.93 12.27 11.36
C TYR A 92 -35.26 12.88 11.87
N TYR A 93 -35.28 13.38 13.11
CA TYR A 93 -36.44 14.04 13.73
C TYR A 93 -36.27 15.57 13.79
N TYR A 94 -36.07 16.21 12.65
CA TYR A 94 -36.03 17.67 12.55
C TYR A 94 -37.44 18.27 12.40
N GLY A 95 -37.65 19.47 12.98
CA GLY A 95 -38.93 20.19 12.93
C GLY A 95 -40.03 19.62 13.85
N ASN A 96 -41.15 20.33 13.88
CA ASN A 96 -42.36 20.01 14.64
C ASN A 96 -43.22 18.98 13.87
N GLU A 97 -44.24 18.37 14.49
CA GLU A 97 -45.10 17.39 13.80
C GLU A 97 -45.71 17.95 12.50
N ASP A 98 -46.08 19.24 12.47
CA ASP A 98 -46.61 19.92 11.28
C ASP A 98 -45.58 20.13 10.15
N GLN A 99 -44.29 20.05 10.46
CA GLN A 99 -43.19 20.22 9.50
C GLN A 99 -42.61 18.88 9.02
N ARG A 100 -43.03 17.77 9.65
CA ARG A 100 -42.58 16.43 9.32
C ARG A 100 -43.51 15.84 8.27
N VAL A 101 -42.94 15.39 7.16
CA VAL A 101 -43.68 14.59 6.19
C VAL A 101 -44.07 13.27 6.86
N GLN A 102 -45.33 12.87 6.69
CA GLN A 102 -45.80 11.59 7.24
C GLN A 102 -44.95 10.44 6.73
N PHE A 103 -44.76 9.46 7.60
CA PHE A 103 -44.00 8.26 7.30
C PHE A 103 -44.61 7.54 6.07
N GLN A 104 -43.86 7.47 4.98
CA GLN A 104 -44.22 6.65 3.83
C GLN A 104 -43.50 5.30 3.93
N ALA A 105 -44.21 4.21 3.65
CA ALA A 105 -43.56 2.91 3.56
C ALA A 105 -42.42 2.99 2.52
N PRO A 106 -41.19 2.54 2.84
CA PRO A 106 -40.04 2.76 1.96
C PRO A 106 -40.11 1.95 0.67
N TYR A 107 -40.95 0.91 0.62
CA TYR A 107 -41.18 0.06 -0.53
C TYR A 107 -42.67 -0.23 -0.65
N ASN A 108 -43.30 0.23 -1.74
CA ASN A 108 -44.73 0.08 -2.00
C ASN A 108 -45.03 -1.25 -2.72
N SER A 109 -44.02 -1.85 -3.36
CA SER A 109 -44.14 -3.11 -4.11
C SER A 109 -42.97 -4.07 -3.84
N GLN A 110 -43.10 -5.31 -4.33
CA GLN A 110 -41.98 -6.26 -4.35
C GLN A 110 -40.88 -5.81 -5.31
N GLU A 111 -41.25 -5.11 -6.39
CA GLU A 111 -40.32 -4.55 -7.36
C GLU A 111 -39.42 -3.49 -6.73
N ASP A 112 -39.98 -2.61 -5.88
CA ASP A 112 -39.22 -1.59 -5.13
C ASP A 112 -38.18 -2.26 -4.22
N ARG A 113 -38.57 -3.37 -3.58
CA ARG A 113 -37.66 -4.16 -2.74
C ARG A 113 -36.52 -4.76 -3.56
N HIS A 114 -36.83 -5.36 -4.71
CA HIS A 114 -35.82 -5.91 -5.62
C HIS A 114 -34.89 -4.83 -6.19
N ALA A 115 -35.43 -3.65 -6.53
CA ALA A 115 -34.65 -2.51 -7.02
C ALA A 115 -33.68 -1.99 -5.94
N ALA A 116 -34.13 -1.92 -4.68
CA ALA A 116 -33.28 -1.53 -3.55
C ALA A 116 -32.14 -2.53 -3.30
N VAL A 117 -32.43 -3.83 -3.29
CA VAL A 117 -31.39 -4.88 -3.19
C VAL A 117 -30.40 -4.76 -4.34
N SER A 118 -30.88 -4.57 -5.56
CA SER A 118 -30.03 -4.41 -6.74
C SER A 118 -29.15 -3.17 -6.64
N ARG A 119 -29.66 -2.06 -6.09
CA ARG A 119 -28.88 -0.84 -5.86
C ARG A 119 -27.76 -1.07 -4.86
N ASP A 120 -28.02 -1.76 -3.77
CA ASP A 120 -26.98 -2.09 -2.78
C ASP A 120 -25.88 -2.96 -3.38
N LYS A 121 -26.24 -3.98 -4.18
CA LYS A 121 -25.27 -4.82 -4.88
C LYS A 121 -24.42 -3.99 -5.84
N ARG A 122 -25.02 -3.08 -6.61
CA ARG A 122 -24.27 -2.15 -7.47
C ARG A 122 -23.33 -1.26 -6.65
N ALA A 123 -23.78 -0.74 -5.51
CA ALA A 123 -22.95 0.08 -4.63
C ALA A 123 -21.76 -0.70 -4.06
N GLN A 124 -21.97 -1.96 -3.63
CA GLN A 124 -20.89 -2.84 -3.17
C GLN A 124 -19.87 -3.12 -4.29
N ARG A 125 -20.33 -3.45 -5.51
CA ARG A 125 -19.44 -3.61 -6.67
C ARG A 125 -18.66 -2.33 -6.97
N ALA A 126 -19.31 -1.18 -6.91
CA ALA A 126 -18.65 0.12 -7.12
C ALA A 126 -17.56 0.37 -6.06
N PHE A 127 -17.85 0.05 -4.79
CA PHE A 127 -16.88 0.14 -3.70
C PHE A 127 -15.70 -0.81 -3.89
N TRP A 128 -15.94 -2.08 -4.24
CA TRP A 128 -14.87 -3.04 -4.54
C TRP A 128 -14.01 -2.60 -5.72
N ASN A 129 -14.63 -2.10 -6.79
CA ASN A 129 -13.92 -1.59 -7.97
C ASN A 129 -13.05 -0.36 -7.63
N ALA A 130 -13.59 0.61 -6.87
CA ALA A 130 -12.83 1.75 -6.41
C ALA A 130 -11.64 1.33 -5.53
N SER A 131 -11.89 0.41 -4.58
CA SER A 131 -10.86 -0.16 -3.71
C SER A 131 -9.77 -0.87 -4.52
N LEU A 132 -10.16 -1.68 -5.51
CA LEU A 132 -9.24 -2.41 -6.38
C LEU A 132 -8.33 -1.44 -7.13
N ARG A 133 -8.88 -0.41 -7.77
CA ARG A 133 -8.11 0.61 -8.49
C ARG A 133 -7.09 1.30 -7.58
N LEU A 134 -7.50 1.68 -6.36
CA LEU A 134 -6.60 2.34 -5.42
C LEU A 134 -5.46 1.41 -4.96
N LEU A 135 -5.76 0.14 -4.69
CA LEU A 135 -4.75 -0.83 -4.28
C LEU A 135 -3.79 -1.18 -5.43
N GLU A 136 -4.28 -1.27 -6.66
CA GLU A 136 -3.42 -1.48 -7.84
C GLU A 136 -2.48 -0.29 -8.10
N VAL A 137 -2.96 0.95 -7.91
CA VAL A 137 -2.10 2.14 -7.95
C VAL A 137 -1.04 2.07 -6.85
N LYS A 138 -1.43 1.76 -5.61
CA LYS A 138 -0.50 1.62 -4.48
C LYS A 138 0.56 0.55 -4.78
N LYS A 139 0.16 -0.61 -5.31
CA LYS A 139 1.05 -1.71 -5.69
C LYS A 139 2.08 -1.23 -6.71
N SER A 140 1.63 -0.60 -7.79
CA SER A 140 2.53 -0.09 -8.83
C SER A 140 3.56 0.90 -8.30
N VAL A 141 3.15 1.79 -7.38
CA VAL A 141 4.08 2.75 -6.74
C VAL A 141 5.12 2.03 -5.88
N LEU A 142 4.69 1.06 -5.07
CA LEU A 142 5.60 0.30 -4.20
C LEU A 142 6.60 -0.54 -5.01
N GLU A 143 6.16 -1.22 -6.06
CA GLU A 143 7.04 -2.01 -6.94
C GLU A 143 8.11 -1.12 -7.60
N LYS A 144 7.72 0.05 -8.10
CA LYS A 144 8.67 1.02 -8.67
C LYS A 144 9.68 1.50 -7.65
N LYS A 145 9.22 1.88 -6.46
CA LYS A 145 10.10 2.33 -5.36
C LYS A 145 11.07 1.26 -4.90
N LYS A 146 10.62 0.00 -4.83
CA LYS A 146 11.48 -1.14 -4.48
C LYS A 146 12.64 -1.28 -5.48
N ILE A 147 12.33 -1.29 -6.76
CA ILE A 147 13.33 -1.40 -7.84
C ILE A 147 14.28 -0.20 -7.83
N GLU A 148 13.75 1.00 -7.68
CA GLU A 148 14.54 2.24 -7.62
C GLU A 148 15.50 2.24 -6.43
N LEU A 149 15.02 1.89 -5.23
CA LEU A 149 15.85 1.83 -4.03
C LEU A 149 16.97 0.79 -4.21
N GLU A 150 16.63 -0.42 -4.65
CA GLU A 150 17.62 -1.48 -4.86
C GLU A 150 18.70 -1.06 -5.86
N ARG A 151 18.30 -0.46 -6.98
CA ARG A 151 19.22 0.04 -8.00
C ARG A 151 20.12 1.15 -7.45
N SER A 152 19.54 2.18 -6.84
CA SER A 152 20.31 3.33 -6.33
C SER A 152 21.27 2.94 -5.21
N LEU A 153 20.87 2.05 -4.30
CA LEU A 153 21.76 1.55 -3.25
C LEU A 153 22.92 0.74 -3.83
N LYS A 154 22.68 -0.09 -4.84
CA LYS A 154 23.74 -0.84 -5.55
C LYS A 154 24.71 0.09 -6.26
N GLU A 155 24.21 1.09 -6.97
CA GLU A 155 25.03 2.07 -7.68
C GLU A 155 25.92 2.87 -6.73
N GLU A 156 25.37 3.38 -5.62
CA GLU A 156 26.15 4.12 -4.63
C GLU A 156 27.15 3.22 -3.90
N PHE A 157 26.74 2.00 -3.54
CA PHE A 157 27.66 1.05 -2.91
C PHE A 157 28.83 0.71 -3.83
N GLN A 158 28.58 0.48 -5.13
CA GLN A 158 29.65 0.23 -6.10
C GLN A 158 30.65 1.39 -6.15
N LYS A 159 30.19 2.64 -6.18
CA LYS A 159 31.09 3.81 -6.12
C LYS A 159 31.93 3.82 -4.86
N VAL A 160 31.33 3.59 -3.69
CA VAL A 160 32.08 3.52 -2.41
C VAL A 160 33.14 2.41 -2.43
N MET A 161 32.87 1.31 -3.11
CA MET A 161 33.78 0.18 -3.25
C MET A 161 34.91 0.39 -4.27
N GLU A 162 34.75 1.34 -5.20
CA GLU A 162 35.71 1.65 -6.27
C GLU A 162 36.54 2.90 -5.97
N ASP A 163 35.93 3.90 -5.31
CA ASP A 163 36.53 5.19 -5.05
C ASP A 163 37.66 5.09 -4.01
N GLN A 164 38.77 5.76 -4.33
CA GLN A 164 39.84 5.95 -3.36
C GLN A 164 39.37 6.93 -2.28
N SER A 165 38.99 6.38 -1.14
CA SER A 165 38.52 7.14 0.02
C SER A 165 39.40 6.89 1.25
N ASP A 166 39.16 7.67 2.31
CA ASP A 166 39.79 7.47 3.61
C ASP A 166 39.37 6.14 4.27
N LEU A 167 38.22 5.58 3.86
CA LEU A 167 37.81 4.23 4.24
C LEU A 167 38.77 3.16 3.69
N GLY A 168 39.56 3.50 2.66
CA GLY A 168 40.55 2.60 2.07
C GLY A 168 39.98 1.52 1.16
N VAL A 169 38.66 1.46 1.01
CA VAL A 169 37.94 0.34 0.39
C VAL A 169 38.25 0.16 -1.10
N GLY A 170 38.43 1.26 -1.85
CA GLY A 170 38.72 1.24 -3.29
C GLY A 170 40.12 0.76 -3.70
N TYR A 171 41.06 0.66 -2.76
CA TYR A 171 42.47 0.28 -3.06
C TYR A 171 43.10 -0.65 -2.03
N ALA A 172 42.46 -0.92 -0.89
CA ALA A 172 42.83 -1.98 0.03
C ALA A 172 42.43 -3.34 -0.56
N ASN A 173 43.17 -3.77 -1.58
CA ASN A 173 43.08 -5.11 -2.11
C ASN A 173 44.48 -5.74 -2.14
N TYR A 174 44.56 -7.01 -1.74
CA TYR A 174 45.80 -7.79 -1.77
C TYR A 174 46.18 -8.24 -3.20
N ARG A 175 45.64 -7.60 -4.27
CA ARG A 175 45.88 -8.04 -5.65
C ARG A 175 47.36 -7.97 -6.05
N PHE A 176 48.14 -7.14 -5.38
CA PHE A 176 49.59 -7.05 -5.57
C PHE A 176 50.34 -8.33 -5.16
N TYR A 177 49.74 -9.26 -4.41
CA TYR A 177 50.31 -10.59 -4.16
C TYR A 177 50.16 -11.56 -5.35
N HIS A 178 49.43 -11.19 -6.40
CA HIS A 178 49.09 -12.06 -7.53
C HIS A 178 49.52 -11.50 -8.90
N LEU A 179 50.32 -10.43 -8.93
CA LEU A 179 50.94 -9.93 -10.16
C LEU A 179 52.30 -10.62 -10.32
N GLU A 180 52.33 -11.68 -11.13
CA GLU A 180 53.55 -12.23 -11.73
C GLU A 180 53.96 -11.43 -12.98
#